data_AF-A0A7S4L288-F1
#
_entry.id   AF-A0A7S4L288-F1
#
_cell.length_a   1.000
_cell.length_b   1.000
_cell.length_c   1.000
_cell.angle_alpha   90.00
_cell.angle_beta   90.00
_cell.angle_gamma   90.00
#
_symmetry.space_group_name_H-M   'P 1'
#
loop_
_entity.id
_entity.type
_entity.pdbx_description
1 polymer ?
#
loop_
_entity_poly.entity_id
_entity_poly.type
_entity_poly.pdbx_seq_one_letter_code
_entity_poly.pdbx_strand_id
1 'polypeptide(L)'
;FCYAIGFAIQAVGYWLLGPLPFPNIANPATVFISFSLIGIGFAFCLIPTLPDMQLCTALKAGVDSDANKSVISGVWQATYAIAMAAGAPIAGVLYDQIGFFESSLICVVLAIVTAIPSVACGVSFY
;
A
#
# COMPACT_ATOMS: atom_id res chain seq x y z
N PHE A 1 5.97 -12.29 2.30
CA PHE A 1 5.02 -12.94 1.36
C PHE A 1 3.66 -12.24 1.35
N CYS A 2 2.99 -12.05 2.50
CA CYS A 2 1.68 -11.38 2.58
C CYS A 2 1.63 -9.99 1.92
N TYR A 3 2.68 -9.17 2.09
CA TYR A 3 2.77 -7.86 1.43
C TYR A 3 2.77 -7.93 -0.09
N ALA A 4 3.50 -8.87 -0.67
CA ALA A 4 3.60 -9.00 -2.13
C ALA A 4 2.24 -9.37 -2.74
N ILE A 5 1.49 -10.25 -2.06
CA ILE A 5 0.11 -10.57 -2.43
C ILE A 5 -0.79 -9.33 -2.27
N GLY A 6 -0.67 -8.61 -1.17
CA GLY A 6 -1.45 -7.38 -0.93
C GLY A 6 -1.23 -6.30 -1.99
N PHE A 7 0.02 -6.10 -2.42
CA PHE A 7 0.35 -5.17 -3.51
C PHE A 7 -0.11 -5.65 -4.88
N ALA A 8 -0.05 -6.97 -5.16
CA ALA A 8 -0.60 -7.53 -6.39
C ALA A 8 -2.12 -7.33 -6.48
N ILE A 9 -2.85 -7.57 -5.39
CA ILE A 9 -4.31 -7.36 -5.33
C ILE A 9 -4.64 -5.88 -5.51
N GLN A 10 -3.89 -4.97 -4.86
CA GLN A 10 -4.06 -3.53 -5.05
C GLN A 10 -3.79 -3.09 -6.49
N ALA A 11 -2.73 -3.61 -7.12
CA ALA A 11 -2.40 -3.30 -8.51
C ALA A 11 -3.54 -3.72 -9.46
N VAL A 12 -4.16 -4.88 -9.23
CA VAL A 12 -5.35 -5.31 -9.98
C VAL A 12 -6.54 -4.38 -9.74
N GLY A 13 -6.78 -3.96 -8.49
CA GLY A 13 -7.85 -3.02 -8.16
C GLY A 13 -7.67 -1.64 -8.80
N TYR A 14 -6.44 -1.09 -8.79
CA TYR A 14 -6.12 0.18 -9.47
C TYR A 14 -6.14 0.04 -10.99
N TRP A 15 -5.73 -1.10 -11.54
CA TRP A 15 -5.81 -1.36 -12.98
C TRP A 15 -7.26 -1.47 -13.46
N LEU A 16 -8.16 -1.99 -12.62
CA LEU A 16 -9.60 -2.06 -12.88
C LEU A 16 -10.30 -0.68 -12.78
N LEU A 17 -9.72 0.27 -12.03
CA LEU A 17 -10.10 1.69 -12.07
C LEU A 17 -9.47 2.45 -13.26
N GLY A 18 -8.28 2.03 -13.67
CA GLY A 18 -7.46 2.56 -14.75
C GLY A 18 -7.69 1.87 -16.11
N PRO A 19 -6.73 1.95 -17.04
CA PRO A 19 -6.90 2.23 -18.48
C PRO A 19 -7.61 1.13 -19.27
N LEU A 20 -8.89 0.94 -18.98
CA LEU A 20 -9.81 0.39 -19.94
C LEU A 20 -10.53 1.58 -20.58
N PRO A 21 -10.19 1.95 -21.82
CA PRO A 21 -11.01 2.81 -22.66
C PRO A 21 -12.25 2.02 -23.11
N PHE A 22 -12.92 1.32 -22.19
CA PHE A 22 -14.29 0.94 -22.40
C PHE A 22 -15.14 2.17 -22.13
N PRO A 23 -16.14 2.47 -22.97
CA PRO A 23 -17.07 3.58 -22.77
C PRO A 23 -17.96 3.42 -21.51
N ASN A 24 -17.52 2.68 -20.49
CA ASN A 24 -18.32 2.17 -19.38
C ASN A 24 -17.64 2.29 -18.01
N ILE A 25 -17.10 3.47 -17.67
CA ILE A 25 -16.95 3.90 -16.26
C ILE A 25 -18.33 3.98 -15.58
N ALA A 26 -19.43 3.86 -16.34
CA ALA A 26 -20.79 4.03 -15.87
C ALA A 26 -21.35 2.86 -15.04
N ASN A 27 -20.68 1.71 -14.94
CA ASN A 27 -21.19 0.63 -14.09
C ASN A 27 -20.69 0.76 -12.64
N PRO A 28 -21.53 1.18 -11.69
CA PRO A 28 -21.15 1.30 -10.28
C PRO A 28 -20.60 -0.02 -9.72
N ALA A 29 -21.03 -1.17 -10.25
CA ALA A 29 -20.55 -2.48 -9.81
C ALA A 29 -19.02 -2.64 -9.98
N THR A 30 -18.45 -2.17 -11.09
CA THR A 30 -17.00 -2.25 -11.34
C THR A 30 -16.23 -1.42 -10.34
N VAL A 31 -16.71 -0.21 -10.04
CA VAL A 31 -16.10 0.69 -9.05
C VAL A 31 -16.12 0.04 -7.65
N PHE A 32 -17.26 -0.53 -7.23
CA PHE A 32 -17.36 -1.23 -5.96
C PHE A 32 -16.39 -2.41 -5.85
N ILE A 33 -16.25 -3.20 -6.91
CA ILE A 33 -15.31 -4.33 -6.94
C ILE A 33 -13.88 -3.82 -6.81
N SER A 34 -13.50 -2.77 -7.56
CA SER A 34 -12.16 -2.19 -7.50
C SER A 34 -11.81 -1.67 -6.11
N PHE A 35 -12.70 -0.88 -5.49
CA PHE A 35 -12.48 -0.37 -4.13
C PHE A 35 -12.41 -1.50 -3.10
N SER A 36 -13.20 -2.55 -3.26
CA SER A 36 -13.15 -3.73 -2.39
C SER A 36 -11.80 -4.43 -2.49
N LEU A 37 -11.27 -4.62 -3.70
CA LEU A 37 -9.96 -5.23 -3.92
C LEU A 37 -8.83 -4.37 -3.33
N ILE A 38 -8.88 -3.05 -3.53
CA ILE A 38 -7.90 -2.12 -2.93
C ILE A 38 -7.95 -2.23 -1.40
N GLY A 39 -9.14 -2.23 -0.79
CA GLY A 39 -9.31 -2.38 0.65
C GLY A 39 -8.78 -3.71 1.20
N ILE A 40 -9.05 -4.81 0.51
CA ILE A 40 -8.53 -6.14 0.87
C ILE A 40 -7.00 -6.13 0.81
N GLY A 41 -6.43 -5.68 -0.31
CA GLY A 41 -4.98 -5.64 -0.47
C GLY A 41 -4.29 -4.70 0.53
N PHE A 42 -4.94 -3.59 0.89
CA PHE A 42 -4.48 -2.70 1.96
C PHE A 42 -4.44 -3.40 3.32
N ALA A 43 -5.47 -4.18 3.67
CA ALA A 43 -5.49 -4.96 4.92
C ALA A 43 -4.35 -5.99 4.98
N PHE A 44 -4.07 -6.68 3.87
CA PHE A 44 -2.94 -7.61 3.77
C PHE A 44 -1.57 -6.96 3.95
N CYS A 45 -1.45 -5.66 3.70
CA CYS A 45 -0.23 -4.91 3.97
C CYS A 45 -0.22 -4.32 5.39
N LEU A 46 -1.30 -3.68 5.82
CA LEU A 46 -1.35 -2.94 7.08
C LEU A 46 -1.22 -3.86 8.30
N ILE A 47 -1.96 -4.97 8.33
CA ILE A 47 -2.02 -5.86 9.51
C ILE A 47 -0.64 -6.44 9.87
N PRO A 48 0.13 -7.02 8.93
CA PRO A 48 1.42 -7.60 9.28
C PRO A 48 2.55 -6.57 9.47
N THR A 49 2.45 -5.34 8.94
CA THR A 49 3.60 -4.39 8.96
C THR A 49 4.17 -4.12 10.34
N LEU A 50 3.31 -3.82 11.31
CA LEU A 50 3.75 -3.46 12.65
C LEU A 50 4.42 -4.63 13.41
N PRO A 51 3.81 -5.82 13.52
CA PRO A 51 4.45 -6.96 14.19
C PRO A 51 5.74 -7.40 13.49
N ASP A 52 5.81 -7.36 12.15
CA ASP A 52 7.03 -7.72 11.43
C ASP A 52 8.16 -6.71 11.68
N MET A 53 7.89 -5.41 11.72
CA MET A 53 8.90 -4.40 12.06
C MET A 53 9.46 -4.59 13.47
N GLN A 54 8.61 -4.94 14.44
CA GLN A 54 9.02 -5.24 15.80
C GLN A 54 9.90 -6.49 15.86
N LEU A 55 9.48 -7.58 15.19
CA LEU A 55 10.24 -8.83 15.12
C LEU A 55 11.62 -8.62 14.46
N CYS A 56 11.67 -7.94 13.32
CA CYS A 56 12.91 -7.67 12.60
C CYS A 56 13.91 -6.88 13.46
N THR A 57 13.41 -5.93 14.23
CA THR A 57 14.25 -5.11 15.12
C THR A 57 14.73 -5.93 16.32
N ALA A 58 13.88 -6.76 16.90
CA ALA A 58 14.28 -7.67 17.98
C ALA A 58 15.38 -8.65 17.53
N LEU A 59 15.26 -9.21 16.32
CA LEU A 59 16.25 -10.14 15.75
C LEU A 59 17.58 -9.46 15.42
N LYS A 60 17.56 -8.24 14.88
CA LYS A 60 18.80 -7.52 14.49
C LYS A 60 19.50 -6.82 15.64
N ALA A 61 18.74 -6.21 16.56
CA ALA A 61 19.29 -5.49 17.70
C ALA A 61 19.57 -6.41 18.90
N GLY A 62 19.01 -7.62 18.93
CA GLY A 62 19.17 -8.59 20.02
C GLY A 62 18.50 -8.14 21.33
N VAL A 63 17.65 -7.11 21.30
CA VAL A 63 17.00 -6.52 22.48
C VAL A 63 15.50 -6.47 22.24
N ASP A 64 14.78 -7.40 22.87
CA ASP A 64 13.32 -7.41 22.90
C ASP A 64 12.82 -6.70 24.17
N SER A 65 12.70 -5.37 24.09
CA SER A 65 12.21 -4.52 25.18
C SER A 65 10.94 -3.80 24.78
N ASP A 66 10.01 -3.64 25.72
CA ASP A 66 8.77 -2.88 25.53
C ASP A 66 9.04 -1.41 25.12
N ALA A 67 10.17 -0.85 25.56
CA ALA A 67 10.60 0.49 25.15
C ALA A 67 10.94 0.56 23.64
N ASN A 68 11.56 -0.48 23.07
CA ASN A 68 11.84 -0.52 21.64
C ASN A 68 10.55 -0.72 20.83
N LYS A 69 9.67 -1.60 21.30
CA LYS A 69 8.36 -1.84 20.67
C LYS A 69 7.51 -0.58 20.62
N SER A 70 7.54 0.25 21.66
CA SER A 70 6.80 1.52 21.72
C SER A 70 7.38 2.60 20.81
N VAL A 71 8.72 2.68 20.68
CA VAL A 71 9.37 3.58 19.73
C VAL A 71 9.04 3.18 18.28
N ILE A 72 9.13 1.88 17.95
CA ILE A 72 8.83 1.37 16.61
C ILE A 72 7.36 1.63 16.23
N SER A 73 6.42 1.37 17.14
CA SER A 73 5.01 1.65 16.89
C SER A 73 4.74 3.14 16.76
N GLY A 74 5.42 3.98 17.53
CA GLY A 74 5.39 5.44 17.38
C GLY A 74 5.86 5.90 16.00
N VAL A 75 6.99 5.36 15.51
CA VAL A 75 7.52 5.69 14.18
C VAL A 75 6.58 5.23 13.06
N TRP A 76 6.02 4.02 13.17
CA TRP A 76 5.04 3.49 12.21
C TRP A 76 3.80 4.40 12.16
N GLN A 77 3.25 4.77 13.32
CA GLN A 77 2.08 5.66 13.40
C GLN A 77 2.36 7.07 12.87
N ALA A 78 3.52 7.63 13.18
CA ALA A 78 3.92 8.94 12.67
C ALA A 78 4.02 8.92 11.13
N THR A 79 4.62 7.88 10.57
CA THR A 79 4.72 7.70 9.11
C THR A 79 3.34 7.58 8.47
N TYR A 80 2.45 6.80 9.10
CA TYR A 80 1.07 6.65 8.64
C TYR A 80 0.30 7.97 8.66
N ALA A 81 0.42 8.76 9.74
CA ALA A 81 -0.21 10.07 9.85
C ALA A 81 0.30 11.06 8.79
N ILE A 82 1.61 11.06 8.51
CA ILE A 82 2.20 11.88 7.44
C ILE A 82 1.64 11.46 6.07
N ALA A 83 1.55 10.16 5.81
CA ALA A 83 1.00 9.65 4.55
C ALA A 83 -0.48 10.04 4.37
N MET A 84 -1.30 9.96 5.43
CA MET A 84 -2.69 10.42 5.39
C MET A 84 -2.81 11.93 5.14
N ALA A 85 -1.95 12.73 5.75
CA ALA A 85 -1.95 14.18 5.58
C ALA A 85 -1.50 14.60 4.17
N ALA A 86 -0.48 13.95 3.62
CA ALA A 86 0.08 14.26 2.31
C ALA A 86 -0.69 13.61 1.15
N GLY A 87 -1.40 12.50 1.38
CA GLY A 87 -2.04 11.72 0.32
C GLY A 87 -3.12 12.50 -0.44
N ALA A 88 -4.04 13.16 0.27
CA ALA A 88 -5.11 13.93 -0.34
C ALA A 88 -4.64 15.11 -1.21
N PRO A 89 -3.73 16.00 -0.75
CA PRO A 89 -3.25 17.10 -1.58
C PRO A 89 -2.44 16.61 -2.80
N ILE A 90 -1.62 15.57 -2.65
CA ILE A 90 -0.89 14.99 -3.79
C ILE A 90 -1.87 14.43 -4.82
N ALA A 91 -2.90 13.69 -4.39
CA ALA A 91 -3.91 13.13 -5.28
C ALA A 91 -4.74 14.22 -5.97
N GLY A 92 -5.07 15.32 -5.27
CA GLY A 92 -5.79 16.45 -5.84
C GLY A 92 -5.01 17.12 -6.97
N VAL A 93 -3.74 17.43 -6.75
CA VAL A 93 -2.86 18.01 -7.78
C VAL A 93 -2.72 17.07 -8.98
N LEU A 94 -2.60 15.76 -8.72
CA LEU A 94 -2.47 14.77 -9.79
C LEU A 94 -3.74 14.70 -10.64
N TYR A 95 -4.91 14.70 -10.00
CA TYR A 95 -6.19 14.74 -10.69
C TYR A 95 -6.36 16.00 -11.55
N ASP A 96 -5.99 17.17 -11.01
CA ASP A 96 -6.13 18.45 -11.71
C ASP A 96 -5.20 18.58 -12.93
N GLN A 97 -4.01 17.97 -12.89
CA GLN A 97 -3.00 18.11 -13.97
C GLN A 97 -3.14 17.07 -15.08
N ILE A 98 -3.39 15.81 -14.73
CA ILE A 98 -3.34 14.68 -15.69
C ILE A 98 -4.65 13.87 -15.76
N GLY A 99 -5.63 14.19 -14.92
CA GLY A 99 -6.92 13.52 -14.89
C GLY A 99 -6.91 12.15 -14.19
N PHE A 100 -8.10 11.58 -13.97
CA PHE A 100 -8.30 10.37 -13.17
C PHE A 100 -7.61 9.12 -13.73
N PHE A 101 -7.63 8.94 -15.05
CA PHE A 101 -7.10 7.74 -15.70
C PHE A 101 -5.58 7.64 -15.62
N GLU A 102 -4.89 8.72 -15.95
CA GLU A 102 -3.43 8.77 -15.86
C GLU A 102 -2.98 8.74 -14.40
N SER A 103 -3.75 9.34 -13.49
CA SER A 103 -3.50 9.27 -12.04
C SER A 103 -3.62 7.83 -11.50
N SER A 104 -4.60 7.05 -11.96
CA SER A 104 -4.79 5.66 -11.51
C SER A 104 -3.68 4.73 -12.04
N LEU A 105 -3.14 4.99 -13.23
CA LEU A 105 -1.94 4.32 -13.74
C LEU A 105 -0.72 4.56 -12.85
N ILE A 106 -0.53 5.77 -12.35
CA ILE A 106 0.55 6.09 -11.41
C ILE A 106 0.40 5.29 -10.12
N CYS A 107 -0.83 5.12 -9.61
CA CYS A 107 -1.08 4.26 -8.44
C CYS A 107 -0.73 2.79 -8.70
N VAL A 108 -0.98 2.27 -9.91
CA VAL A 108 -0.55 0.90 -10.30
C VAL A 108 0.97 0.80 -10.27
N VAL A 109 1.67 1.75 -10.87
CA VAL A 109 3.15 1.76 -10.90
C VAL A 109 3.71 1.83 -9.48
N LEU A 110 3.17 2.71 -8.63
CA LEU A 110 3.57 2.81 -7.22
C LEU A 110 3.37 1.48 -6.48
N ALA A 111 2.22 0.82 -6.65
CA ALA A 111 1.94 -0.48 -6.02
C ALA A 111 2.93 -1.57 -6.46
N ILE A 112 3.33 -1.59 -7.74
CA ILE A 112 4.33 -2.52 -8.26
C ILE A 112 5.71 -2.21 -7.68
N VAL A 113 6.10 -0.93 -7.64
CA VAL A 113 7.40 -0.50 -7.10
C VAL A 113 7.53 -0.87 -5.62
N THR A 114 6.45 -0.72 -4.84
CA THR A 114 6.44 -1.09 -3.41
C THR A 114 6.38 -2.61 -3.18
N ALA A 115 5.94 -3.39 -4.19
CA ALA A 115 5.99 -4.84 -4.12
C ALA A 115 7.43 -5.39 -4.19
N ILE A 116 8.34 -4.72 -4.90
CA ILE A 116 9.75 -5.13 -5.06
C ILE A 116 10.48 -5.29 -3.71
N PRO A 117 10.55 -4.27 -2.83
CA PRO A 117 11.23 -4.41 -1.53
C PRO A 117 10.53 -5.44 -0.65
N SER A 118 9.22 -5.60 -0.79
CA SER A 118 8.43 -6.58 -0.05
C SER A 118 8.78 -8.03 -0.40
N VAL A 119 9.14 -8.29 -1.66
CA VAL A 119 9.65 -9.58 -2.12
C VAL A 119 11.10 -9.76 -1.66
N ALA A 120 11.95 -8.73 -1.82
CA ALA A 120 13.36 -8.79 -1.43
C ALA A 120 13.55 -9.05 0.09
N CYS A 121 12.75 -8.40 0.95
CA CYS A 121 12.78 -8.67 2.39
C CYS A 121 12.33 -10.10 2.71
N GLY A 122 11.32 -10.63 2.01
CA GLY A 122 10.85 -12.01 2.20
C GLY A 122 11.89 -13.08 1.84
N VAL A 123 12.82 -12.78 0.94
CA VAL A 123 13.94 -13.68 0.58
C VAL A 123 15.08 -13.58 1.58
N SER A 124 15.28 -12.43 2.24
CA SER A 124 16.38 -12.22 3.20
C SER A 124 16.16 -12.84 4.57
N PHE A 125 14.95 -13.31 4.88
CA PHE A 125 14.61 -13.98 6.16
C PHE A 125 14.51 -15.51 6.04
N TYR A 126 14.87 -16.08 4.88
CA TYR A 126 15.00 -17.54 4.66
C TYR A 126 16.47 -17.93 4.54
#